data_AF-A0A846NJ13-F1
#
_entry.id   AF-A0A846NJ13-F1
#
_cell.length_a   1.000
_cell.length_b   1.000
_cell.length_c   1.000
_cell.angle_alpha   90.00
_cell.angle_beta   90.00
_cell.angle_gamma   90.00
#
_symmetry.space_group_name_H-M   'P 1'
#
loop_
_entity.id
_entity.type
_entity.pdbx_description
1 polymer ?
#
loop_
_entity_poly.entity_id
_entity_poly.type
_entity_poly.pdbx_seq_one_letter_code
_entity_poly.pdbx_strand_id
1 'polypeptide(L)' 'LPGEALGIETFPHSNMRFIPEYGEGPYIFSKDGKKYLDYILGSGPLILGHSHPSIIKAVKEQVRSLIIY' A
#
# COMPACT_ATOMS: atom_id res chain seq x y z
N LEU A 1 15.12 1.31 0.95
CA LEU A 1 15.03 2.14 -0.28
C LEU A 1 15.88 3.39 -0.04
N PRO A 2 16.57 3.95 -1.05
CA PRO A 2 17.36 5.16 -0.87
C PRO A 2 16.46 6.29 -0.33
N GLY A 3 16.78 6.82 0.86
CA GLY A 3 16.09 7.97 1.46
C GLY A 3 15.04 7.67 2.54
N GLU A 4 14.74 6.41 2.85
CA GLU A 4 13.90 5.99 4.01
C GLU A 4 12.54 6.69 4.18
N ALA A 5 12.03 7.33 3.13
CA ALA A 5 10.79 8.08 3.16
C ALA A 5 9.62 7.20 2.69
N LEU A 6 8.54 7.22 3.46
CA LEU A 6 7.21 6.72 3.09
C LEU A 6 6.29 7.93 2.95
N GLY A 7 6.36 8.61 1.79
CA GLY A 7 5.65 9.87 1.56
C GLY A 7 6.46 11.08 2.04
N ILE A 8 5.84 11.96 2.83
CA ILE A 8 6.46 13.19 3.37
C ILE A 8 7.24 12.97 4.68
N GLU A 9 7.21 11.75 5.22
CA GLU A 9 7.84 11.42 6.50
C GLU A 9 9.15 10.66 6.26
N THR A 10 10.25 11.18 6.83
CA THR A 10 11.57 10.54 6.85
C THR A 10 11.82 10.01 8.25
N PHE A 11 12.01 8.70 8.41
CA PHE A 11 12.30 8.08 9.71
C PHE A 11 13.75 7.61 9.77
N PRO A 12 14.49 7.86 10.86
CA PRO A 12 15.84 7.32 11.02
C PRO A 12 15.84 5.79 11.12
N HIS A 13 16.72 5.15 10.33
CA HIS A 13 16.80 3.69 10.11
C HIS A 13 16.80 2.82 11.36
N SER A 14 17.33 3.31 12.49
CA SER A 14 17.46 2.53 13.72
C SER A 14 16.14 2.32 14.49
N ASN A 15 15.08 3.09 14.18
CA ASN A 15 13.90 3.19 15.05
C ASN A 15 12.56 2.90 14.34
N MET A 16 12.58 2.51 13.07
CA MET A 16 11.34 2.32 12.30
C MET A 16 10.67 0.99 12.66
N ARG A 17 9.67 1.06 13.55
CA ARG A 17 8.97 -0.11 14.10
C ARG A 17 7.93 -0.74 13.16
N PHE A 18 7.59 -0.07 12.06
CA PHE A 18 6.57 -0.50 11.13
C PHE A 18 6.97 -0.10 9.71
N ILE A 19 7.20 -1.10 8.85
CA ILE A 19 7.47 -0.93 7.42
C ILE A 19 6.44 -1.78 6.68
N PRO A 20 5.42 -1.17 6.02
CA PRO A 20 4.43 -1.92 5.27
C PRO A 20 5.06 -2.61 4.05
N GLU A 21 4.63 -3.83 3.76
CA GLU A 21 5.06 -4.64 2.61
C GLU A 21 3.93 -4.83 1.60
N TYR A 22 2.74 -5.21 2.05
CA TYR A 22 1.55 -5.35 1.21
C TYR A 22 0.27 -5.22 2.04
N GLY A 23 -0.89 -5.10 1.37
CA GLY A 23 -2.19 -5.06 2.01
C GLY A 23 -3.20 -5.94 1.29
N GLU A 24 -4.14 -6.51 2.05
CA GLU A 24 -5.26 -7.31 1.53
C GLU A 24 -6.50 -7.13 2.42
N GLY A 25 -7.62 -6.74 1.81
CA GLY A 25 -8.85 -6.43 2.53
C GLY A 25 -8.62 -5.32 3.55
N PRO A 26 -9.06 -5.46 4.82
CA PRO A 26 -8.89 -4.42 5.83
C PRO A 26 -7.50 -4.44 6.48
N TYR A 27 -6.53 -5.22 5.99
CA TYR A 27 -5.25 -5.46 6.66
C TYR A 27 -4.04 -4.97 5.89
N ILE A 28 -3.02 -4.56 6.65
CA ILE A 28 -1.65 -4.30 6.18
C ILE A 28 -0.71 -5.33 6.80
N PHE A 29 0.22 -5.82 6.00
CA PHE A 29 1.28 -6.74 6.39
C PHE A 29 2.61 -6.02 6.29
N SER A 30 3.40 -6.05 7.35
CA SER A 30 4.72 -5.42 7.39
C SER A 30 5.83 -6.38 6.98
N LYS A 31 7.01 -5.83 6.67
CA LYS A 31 8.22 -6.58 6.27
C LYS A 31 8.70 -7.60 7.30
N ASP A 32 8.34 -7.43 8.56
CA ASP A 32 8.62 -8.39 9.65
C ASP A 32 7.50 -9.42 9.85
N GLY A 33 6.53 -9.49 8.92
CA GLY A 33 5.45 -10.47 8.90
C GLY A 33 4.29 -10.18 9.84
N LYS A 34 4.26 -9.01 10.50
CA LYS A 34 3.15 -8.63 11.38
C LYS A 34 1.94 -8.15 10.57
N LYS A 35 0.75 -8.51 11.04
CA LYS A 35 -0.54 -8.15 10.45
C LYS A 35 -1.21 -7.07 11.31
N TYR A 36 -1.66 -6.01 10.65
CA TYR A 36 -2.31 -4.86 11.28
C TYR A 36 -3.66 -4.60 10.63
N LEU A 37 -4.66 -4.21 11.43
CA LEU A 37 -5.94 -3.73 10.92
C LEU A 37 -5.82 -2.24 10.56
N ASP A 38 -6.20 -1.87 9.34
CA ASP A 38 -6.08 -0.51 8.82
C ASP A 38 -7.33 0.33 9.15
N TYR A 39 -7.19 1.26 10.10
CA TYR A 39 -8.22 2.23 10.45
C TYR A 39 -8.07 3.57 9.72
N ILE A 40 -6.95 3.80 9.04
CA ILE A 40 -6.67 5.04 8.32
C ILE A 40 -7.31 4.99 6.93
N LEU A 41 -7.45 3.79 6.34
CA LEU A 41 -8.06 3.55 5.03
C LEU A 41 -7.46 4.45 3.93
N GLY A 42 -6.15 4.69 4.01
CA GLY A 42 -5.44 5.58 3.09
C GLY A 42 -5.89 7.04 3.14
N SER A 43 -6.50 7.48 4.24
CA SER A 43 -7.20 8.77 4.37
C SER A 43 -8.48 8.86 3.53
N GLY A 44 -9.21 7.75 3.37
CA GLY A 44 -10.51 7.68 2.68
C GLY A 44 -10.62 6.82 1.40
N PRO A 45 -9.63 6.77 0.48
CA PRO A 45 -9.79 6.09 -0.80
C PRO A 45 -9.84 4.57 -0.71
N LEU A 46 -9.43 3.96 0.41
CA LEU A 46 -9.41 2.51 0.61
C LEU A 46 -10.67 1.98 1.31
N ILE A 47 -11.83 2.59 1.08
CA ILE A 47 -13.10 2.11 1.67
C ILE A 47 -13.45 0.66 1.29
N LEU A 48 -12.98 0.19 0.12
CA LEU A 48 -13.14 -1.20 -0.33
C LEU A 48 -12.03 -2.14 0.19
N GLY A 49 -11.10 -1.62 0.99
CA GLY A 49 -9.91 -2.32 1.45
C GLY A 49 -8.79 -2.39 0.40
N HIS A 50 -7.63 -2.84 0.86
CA HIS A 50 -6.44 -3.06 0.06
C HIS A 50 -6.65 -4.20 -0.94
N SER A 51 -6.10 -4.06 -2.15
CA SER A 51 -6.05 -5.12 -3.17
C SER A 51 -7.41 -5.72 -3.57
N HIS A 52 -8.49 -4.93 -3.56
CA HIS A 52 -9.83 -5.42 -3.89
C HIS A 52 -9.87 -6.07 -5.31
N PRO A 53 -10.36 -7.32 -5.46
CA PRO A 53 -10.21 -8.09 -6.70
C PRO A 53 -10.74 -7.41 -7.97
N SER A 54 -11.89 -6.73 -7.88
CA SER A 54 -12.47 -6.02 -9.04
C SER A 54 -11.63 -4.81 -9.48
N ILE A 55 -11.03 -4.09 -8.54
CA ILE A 55 -10.18 -2.94 -8.82
C ILE A 55 -8.87 -3.40 -9.44
N ILE A 56 -8.25 -4.45 -8.87
CA ILE A 56 -7.04 -5.06 -9.42
C ILE A 56 -7.27 -5.52 -10.86
N LYS A 57 -8.42 -6.15 -11.15
CA LYS A 57 -8.77 -6.57 -12.50
C LYS A 57 -8.86 -5.38 -13.46
N ALA A 58 -9.63 -4.34 -13.10
CA ALA A 58 -9.84 -3.17 -13.92
C ALA A 58 -8.53 -2.40 -14.20
N VAL A 59 -7.69 -2.20 -13.18
CA VAL A 59 -6.37 -1.57 -13.33
C VAL A 59 -5.47 -2.39 -14.26
N LYS A 60 -5.41 -3.71 -14.08
CA LYS A 60 -4.61 -4.60 -14.95
C LYS A 60 -5.09 -4.58 -16.40
N GLU A 61 -6.40 -4.50 -16.62
CA GLU A 61 -6.97 -4.36 -17.96
C GLU A 61 -6.55 -3.05 -18.62
N GLN A 62 -6.74 -1.93 -17.91
CA GLN A 62 -6.39 -0.61 -18.43
C GLN A 62 -4.90 -0.45 -18.72
N VAL A 63 -4.04 -0.99 -17.86
CA VAL A 63 -2.58 -0.93 -18.05
C VAL A 63 -2.14 -1.62 -19.34
N ARG A 64 -2.83 -2.68 -19.78
CA ARG A 64 -2.52 -3.39 -21.04
C ARG A 64 -2.88 -2.60 -22.29
N SER A 65 -3.82 -1.67 -22.20
CA SER A 65 -4.35 -0.92 -23.35
C SER A 65 -3.95 0.56 -23.33
N LEU A 66 -2.97 0.95 -22.50
CA LEU A 66 -2.45 2.31 -22.46
C LEU A 66 -1.84 2.70 -23.80
N ILE A 67 -2.30 3.82 -24.35
CA ILE A 67 -1.69 4.48 -25.50
C ILE A 67 -0.97 5.72 -24.97
N ILE A 68 0.33 5.81 -25.24
CA ILE A 68 1.13 7.01 -25.00
C ILE A 68 1.35 7.64 -26.38
N TYR A 69 0.82 8.84 -26.58
CA TYR A 69 1.05 9.67 -27.76
C TYR A 69 2.03 10.79 -27.43
#